data_AF-A0A4Q0UA83-F1
#
_entry.id   AF-A0A4Q0UA83-F1
#
_cell.length_a   1.000
_cell.length_b   1.000
_cell.length_c   1.000
_cell.angle_alpha   90.00
_cell.angle_beta   90.00
_cell.angle_gamma   90.00
#
_symmetry.space_group_name_H-M   'P 1'
#
loop_
_entity.id
_entity.type
_entity.pdbx_description
1 polymer ?
#
loop_
_entity_poly.entity_id
_entity_poly.type
_entity_poly.pdbx_seq_one_letter_code
_entity_poly.pdbx_strand_id
1 'polypeptide(L)'
;MKHLRILLYAIVIAAACAMAGCSRTSALECARQAQGALDSGDTARARELCDEAMTAKDSDGLSASQLAQLSLIYMKIADCDDHDDGENVGMAVNAYERAMAMSPDSALLYYSSVCYDDTRHVKMLFSVVRGLELPDSCLTDEPQTDELPTD
;
A
#
# COMPACT_ATOMS: atom_id res chain seq x y z
N MET A 1 -39.52 41.40 1.28
CA MET A 1 -39.15 40.50 0.15
C MET A 1 -37.64 40.41 -0.09
N LYS A 2 -36.87 41.52 -0.07
CA LYS A 2 -35.39 41.47 -0.20
C LYS A 2 -34.68 40.74 0.97
N HIS A 3 -35.10 41.00 2.21
CA HIS A 3 -34.52 40.34 3.39
C HIS A 3 -34.79 38.83 3.44
N LEU A 4 -35.95 38.36 2.94
CA LEU A 4 -36.28 36.93 2.85
C LEU A 4 -35.39 36.19 1.83
N ARG A 5 -35.05 36.85 0.71
CA ARG A 5 -34.13 36.31 -0.30
C ARG A 5 -32.69 36.25 0.23
N ILE A 6 -32.23 37.26 0.95
CA ILE A 6 -30.89 37.29 1.57
C ILE A 6 -30.75 36.17 2.62
N LEU A 7 -31.80 35.94 3.42
CA LEU A 7 -31.83 34.86 4.41
C LEU A 7 -31.80 33.47 3.75
N LEU A 8 -32.53 33.28 2.64
CA LEU A 8 -32.49 32.04 1.87
C LEU A 8 -31.11 31.77 1.25
N TYR A 9 -30.45 32.79 0.69
CA TYR A 9 -29.09 32.63 0.17
C TYR A 9 -28.07 32.30 1.27
N ALA A 10 -28.18 32.91 2.46
CA ALA A 10 -27.31 32.61 3.58
C ALA A 10 -27.46 31.17 4.09
N ILE A 11 -28.68 30.63 4.11
CA ILE A 11 -28.96 29.24 4.50
C ILE A 11 -28.39 28.24 3.49
N VAL A 12 -28.50 28.53 2.19
CA VAL A 12 -27.93 27.66 1.13
C VAL A 12 -26.40 27.65 1.17
N ILE A 13 -25.76 28.80 1.41
CA ILE A 13 -24.29 28.89 1.54
C ILE A 13 -23.81 28.18 2.82
N ALA A 14 -24.53 28.31 3.95
CA ALA A 14 -24.21 27.60 5.17
C ALA A 14 -24.37 26.06 5.05
N ALA A 15 -25.37 25.60 4.30
CA ALA A 15 -25.57 24.17 4.02
C ALA A 15 -24.49 23.59 3.08
N ALA A 16 -23.98 24.38 2.13
CA ALA A 16 -22.88 23.96 1.26
C ALA A 16 -21.55 23.80 2.02
N CYS A 17 -21.30 24.63 3.05
CA CYS A 17 -20.10 24.52 3.89
C CYS A 17 -20.12 23.33 4.88
N ALA A 18 -21.29 22.77 5.18
CA ALA A 18 -21.41 21.65 6.12
C ALA A 18 -21.00 20.28 5.52
N MET A 19 -20.93 20.17 4.20
CA MET A 19 -20.48 18.94 3.51
C MET A 19 -18.97 18.92 3.23
N ALA A 20 -18.26 20.02 3.50
CA ALA A 20 -16.80 20.10 3.45
C ALA A 20 -16.15 19.69 4.79
N GLY A 21 -16.89 19.00 5.65
CA GLY A 21 -16.32 18.34 6.82
C GLY A 21 -15.58 17.09 6.37
N CYS A 22 -14.25 17.15 6.30
CA CYS A 22 -13.41 15.97 6.25
C CYS A 22 -13.78 15.08 7.44
N SER A 23 -14.67 14.11 7.23
CA SER A 23 -14.69 12.89 8.04
C SER A 23 -13.33 12.26 7.83
N ARG A 24 -12.41 12.51 8.76
CA ARG A 24 -11.08 11.94 8.73
C ARG A 24 -11.26 10.44 8.95
N THR A 25 -11.36 9.70 7.85
CA THR A 25 -11.54 8.25 7.86
C THR A 25 -10.34 7.65 8.56
N SER A 26 -10.57 6.81 9.58
CA SER A 26 -9.49 6.17 10.33
C SER A 26 -8.67 5.27 9.42
N ALA A 27 -7.38 5.09 9.73
CA ALA A 27 -6.49 4.19 8.98
C ALA A 27 -7.12 2.80 8.75
N LEU A 28 -7.76 2.26 9.79
CA LEU A 28 -8.46 0.98 9.77
C LEU A 28 -9.56 0.92 8.70
N GLU A 29 -10.37 1.98 8.62
CA GLU A 29 -11.49 2.02 7.70
C GLU A 29 -11.00 2.25 6.27
N CYS A 30 -9.94 3.04 6.05
CA CYS A 30 -9.29 3.15 4.75
C CYS A 30 -8.75 1.78 4.30
N ALA A 31 -8.05 1.04 5.17
CA ALA A 31 -7.55 -0.30 4.86
C ALA A 31 -8.67 -1.28 4.50
N ARG A 32 -9.80 -1.23 5.23
CA ARG A 32 -10.98 -2.04 4.93
C ARG A 32 -11.62 -1.68 3.59
N GLN A 33 -11.73 -0.38 3.29
CA GLN A 33 -12.32 0.09 2.03
C GLN A 33 -11.43 -0.20 0.82
N ALA A 34 -10.10 -0.21 0.98
CA ALA A 34 -9.15 -0.47 -0.10
C ALA A 34 -9.42 -1.82 -0.78
N GLN A 35 -9.72 -2.85 0.01
CA GLN A 35 -10.10 -4.16 -0.54
C GLN A 35 -11.37 -4.09 -1.37
N GLY A 36 -12.39 -3.38 -0.88
CA GLY A 36 -13.65 -3.22 -1.62
C GLY A 36 -13.48 -2.46 -2.94
N ALA A 37 -12.62 -1.44 -2.96
CA ALA A 37 -12.28 -0.73 -4.19
C ALA A 37 -11.56 -1.65 -5.19
N LEU A 38 -10.59 -2.44 -4.72
CA LEU A 38 -9.88 -3.42 -5.53
C LEU A 38 -10.82 -4.48 -6.10
N ASP A 39 -11.73 -5.03 -5.29
CA ASP A 39 -12.71 -6.03 -5.70
C ASP A 39 -13.70 -5.49 -6.73
N SER A 40 -13.93 -4.16 -6.74
CA SER A 40 -14.76 -3.47 -7.75
C SER A 40 -14.00 -3.13 -9.03
N GLY A 41 -12.69 -3.38 -9.09
CA GLY A 41 -11.80 -3.05 -10.21
C GLY A 41 -11.29 -1.61 -10.23
N ASP A 42 -11.61 -0.80 -9.21
CA ASP A 42 -11.12 0.57 -9.07
C ASP A 42 -9.75 0.59 -8.37
N THR A 43 -8.72 0.26 -9.14
CA THR A 43 -7.33 0.17 -8.65
C THR A 43 -6.78 1.53 -8.22
N ALA A 44 -7.21 2.62 -8.87
CA ALA A 44 -6.83 3.98 -8.50
C ALA A 44 -7.36 4.34 -7.12
N ARG A 45 -8.65 4.11 -6.85
CA ARG A 45 -9.23 4.36 -5.53
C ARG A 45 -8.67 3.42 -4.47
N ALA A 46 -8.41 2.15 -4.82
CA ALA A 46 -7.76 1.21 -3.92
C ALA A 46 -6.39 1.73 -3.47
N ARG A 47 -5.59 2.25 -4.41
CA ARG A 47 -4.28 2.84 -4.11
C ARG A 47 -4.41 4.04 -3.17
N GLU A 48 -5.28 4.99 -3.48
CA GLU A 48 -5.51 6.17 -2.61
C GLU A 48 -5.87 5.75 -1.19
N LEU A 49 -6.75 4.76 -1.04
CA LEU A 49 -7.16 4.25 0.27
C LEU A 49 -6.01 3.55 1.01
N CYS A 50 -5.15 2.83 0.30
CA CYS A 50 -3.94 2.26 0.90
C CYS A 50 -2.98 3.37 1.37
N ASP A 51 -2.75 4.40 0.55
CA ASP A 51 -1.88 5.53 0.88
C ASP A 51 -2.42 6.33 2.07
N GLU A 52 -3.74 6.59 2.08
CA GLU A 52 -4.45 7.18 3.21
C GLU A 52 -4.27 6.33 4.48
N ALA A 53 -4.44 5.01 4.40
CA ALA A 53 -4.26 4.11 5.55
C ALA A 53 -2.82 4.11 6.08
N MET A 54 -1.83 4.14 5.18
CA MET A 54 -0.41 4.06 5.52
C MET A 54 0.15 5.37 6.08
N THR A 55 -0.44 6.51 5.73
CA THR A 55 -0.01 7.86 6.13
C THR A 55 -0.88 8.51 7.20
N ALA A 56 -2.03 7.91 7.54
CA ALA A 56 -2.90 8.40 8.58
C ALA A 56 -2.20 8.46 9.95
N LYS A 57 -2.61 9.42 10.79
CA LYS A 57 -2.03 9.64 12.12
C LYS A 57 -2.22 8.47 13.07
N ASP A 58 -3.26 7.68 12.85
CA ASP A 58 -3.61 6.47 13.60
C ASP A 58 -3.17 5.19 12.87
N SER A 59 -2.27 5.29 11.87
CA SER A 59 -1.76 4.13 11.12
C SER A 59 -0.97 3.15 11.98
N ASP A 60 -0.42 3.58 13.12
CA ASP A 60 0.19 2.71 14.13
C ASP A 60 -0.84 1.77 14.79
N GLY A 61 -2.13 2.08 14.68
CA GLY A 61 -3.23 1.24 15.16
C GLY A 61 -3.61 0.10 14.20
N LEU A 62 -3.02 0.04 13.01
CA LEU A 62 -3.22 -1.08 12.09
C LEU A 62 -2.58 -2.35 12.65
N SER A 63 -3.23 -3.50 12.48
CA SER A 63 -2.65 -4.78 12.86
C SER A 63 -1.66 -5.30 11.82
N ALA A 64 -0.81 -6.24 12.20
CA ALA A 64 0.12 -6.90 11.29
C ALA A 64 -0.61 -7.56 10.10
N SER A 65 -1.79 -8.15 10.32
CA SER A 65 -2.60 -8.72 9.23
C SER A 65 -3.17 -7.65 8.30
N GLN A 66 -3.49 -6.44 8.79
CA GLN A 66 -3.95 -5.33 7.95
C GLN A 66 -2.82 -4.74 7.12
N LEU A 67 -1.63 -4.60 7.70
CA LEU A 67 -0.44 -4.19 6.97
C LEU A 67 -0.06 -5.24 5.91
N ALA A 68 -0.15 -6.53 6.25
CA ALA A 68 0.05 -7.61 5.29
C ALA A 68 -1.01 -7.59 4.17
N GLN A 69 -2.27 -7.28 4.49
CA GLN A 69 -3.31 -7.07 3.49
C GLN A 69 -2.99 -5.90 2.55
N LEU A 70 -2.59 -4.75 3.09
CA LEU A 70 -2.21 -3.58 2.29
C LEU A 70 -1.05 -3.91 1.34
N SER A 71 -0.03 -4.64 1.81
CA SER A 71 1.07 -5.08 0.94
C SER A 71 0.59 -5.89 -0.27
N LEU A 72 -0.41 -6.76 -0.07
CA LEU A 72 -0.96 -7.58 -1.13
C LEU A 72 -1.82 -6.77 -2.09
N ILE A 73 -2.57 -5.79 -1.58
CA ILE A 73 -3.36 -4.87 -2.42
C ILE A 73 -2.42 -4.05 -3.32
N TYR A 74 -1.34 -3.49 -2.79
CA TYR A 74 -0.35 -2.80 -3.62
C TYR A 74 0.27 -3.71 -4.69
N MET A 75 0.60 -4.97 -4.38
CA MET A 75 1.08 -5.93 -5.40
C MET A 75 0.06 -6.19 -6.50
N LYS A 76 -1.24 -6.27 -6.15
CA LYS A 76 -2.32 -6.48 -7.12
C LYS A 76 -2.55 -5.25 -7.99
N ILE A 77 -2.38 -4.05 -7.42
CA ILE A 77 -2.43 -2.79 -8.16
C ILE A 77 -1.26 -2.69 -9.13
N ALA A 78 -0.03 -3.01 -8.69
CA ALA A 78 1.16 -3.01 -9.53
C ALA A 78 0.99 -3.92 -10.76
N ASP A 79 0.34 -5.07 -10.58
CA ASP A 79 0.08 -6.03 -11.67
C ASP A 79 -0.97 -5.53 -12.68
N CYS A 80 -1.81 -4.57 -12.29
CA CYS A 80 -2.86 -4.01 -13.13
C CYS A 80 -2.43 -2.73 -13.86
N ASP A 81 -1.32 -2.10 -13.47
CA ASP A 81 -0.84 -0.84 -14.02
C ASP A 81 0.49 -1.04 -14.76
N ASP A 82 0.41 -1.15 -16.10
CA ASP A 82 1.58 -1.29 -16.97
C ASP A 82 2.55 -0.09 -16.92
N HIS A 83 2.14 1.04 -16.33
CA HIS A 83 2.96 2.24 -16.15
C HIS A 83 3.49 2.38 -14.72
N ASP A 84 3.28 1.40 -13.85
CA ASP A 84 3.90 1.38 -12.52
C ASP A 84 5.41 1.13 -12.67
N ASP A 85 6.21 2.17 -12.48
CA ASP A 85 7.69 2.09 -12.47
C ASP A 85 8.24 1.38 -11.20
N GLY A 86 7.46 0.46 -10.62
CA GLY A 86 7.76 -0.26 -9.38
C GLY A 86 7.40 0.50 -8.10
N GLU A 87 6.68 1.61 -8.20
CA GLU A 87 6.29 2.40 -7.02
C GLU A 87 5.32 1.62 -6.13
N ASN A 88 4.29 1.00 -6.71
CA ASN A 88 3.37 0.14 -5.95
C ASN A 88 4.10 -1.05 -5.35
N VAL A 89 5.07 -1.64 -6.06
CA VAL A 89 5.91 -2.73 -5.51
C VAL A 89 6.72 -2.24 -4.30
N GLY A 90 7.31 -1.04 -4.37
CA GLY A 90 8.01 -0.43 -3.23
C GLY A 90 7.09 -0.20 -2.03
N MET A 91 5.87 0.29 -2.28
CA MET A 91 4.86 0.47 -1.23
C MET A 91 4.40 -0.86 -0.63
N ALA A 92 4.31 -1.92 -1.44
CA ALA A 92 4.03 -3.27 -0.97
C ALA A 92 5.14 -3.78 -0.02
N VAL A 93 6.41 -3.60 -0.38
CA VAL A 93 7.55 -3.97 0.47
C VAL A 93 7.53 -3.20 1.78
N ASN A 94 7.30 -1.89 1.75
CA ASN A 94 7.18 -1.08 2.97
C ASN A 94 6.05 -1.57 3.89
N ALA A 95 4.87 -1.87 3.34
CA ALA A 95 3.77 -2.44 4.12
C ALA A 95 4.09 -3.82 4.69
N TYR A 96 4.78 -4.68 3.92
CA TYR A 96 5.28 -5.97 4.37
C TYR A 96 6.27 -5.82 5.54
N GLU A 97 7.27 -4.95 5.41
CA GLU A 97 8.28 -4.73 6.46
C GLU A 97 7.64 -4.23 7.76
N ARG A 98 6.67 -3.31 7.66
CA ARG A 98 5.89 -2.85 8.82
C ARG A 98 5.09 -4.00 9.45
N ALA A 99 4.47 -4.86 8.64
CA ALA A 99 3.74 -6.02 9.13
C ALA A 99 4.65 -6.99 9.89
N MET A 100 5.81 -7.30 9.32
CA MET A 100 6.82 -8.17 9.91
C MET A 100 7.44 -7.57 11.18
N ALA A 101 7.70 -6.27 11.21
CA ALA A 101 8.20 -5.58 12.40
C ALA A 101 7.18 -5.59 13.55
N MET A 102 5.88 -5.55 13.23
CA MET A 102 4.81 -5.56 14.21
C MET A 102 4.52 -6.94 14.79
N SER A 103 4.32 -7.95 13.92
CA SER A 103 4.13 -9.34 14.33
C SER A 103 4.37 -10.29 13.16
N PRO A 104 5.55 -10.93 13.07
CA PRO A 104 5.87 -11.87 12.01
C PRO A 104 4.86 -13.02 11.92
N ASP A 105 4.50 -13.61 13.07
CA ASP A 105 3.57 -14.75 13.11
C ASP A 105 2.20 -14.38 12.54
N SER A 106 1.67 -13.20 12.90
CA SER A 106 0.37 -12.74 12.42
C SER A 106 0.39 -12.36 10.93
N ALA A 107 1.50 -11.78 10.47
CA ALA A 107 1.70 -11.45 9.05
C ALA A 107 1.83 -12.74 8.21
N LEU A 108 2.65 -13.68 8.63
CA LEU A 108 2.83 -14.97 7.96
C LEU A 108 1.54 -15.80 7.96
N LEU A 109 0.79 -15.80 9.07
CA LEU A 109 -0.52 -16.42 9.13
C LEU A 109 -1.46 -15.82 8.08
N TYR A 110 -1.49 -14.48 7.96
CA TYR A 110 -2.27 -13.82 6.91
C TYR A 110 -1.85 -14.30 5.52
N TYR A 111 -0.56 -14.23 5.16
CA TYR A 111 -0.08 -14.66 3.83
C TYR A 111 -0.37 -16.13 3.54
N SER A 112 -0.34 -17.00 4.56
CA SER A 112 -0.67 -18.43 4.42
C SER A 112 -2.17 -18.69 4.22
N SER A 113 -3.02 -17.73 4.59
CA SER A 113 -4.48 -17.81 4.48
C SER A 113 -5.06 -17.23 3.19
N VAL A 114 -4.20 -16.62 2.36
CA VAL A 114 -4.58 -15.99 1.09
C VAL A 114 -5.13 -17.03 0.10
N CYS A 115 -6.14 -16.65 -0.68
CA CYS A 115 -6.74 -17.51 -1.70
C CYS A 115 -5.69 -17.97 -2.74
N TYR A 116 -5.93 -19.12 -3.35
CA TYR A 116 -5.04 -19.68 -4.38
C TYR A 116 -4.78 -18.70 -5.53
N ASP A 117 -5.80 -17.95 -5.97
CA ASP A 117 -5.71 -16.98 -7.06
C ASP A 117 -4.71 -15.84 -6.76
N ASP A 118 -4.52 -15.51 -5.48
CA ASP A 118 -3.64 -14.46 -5.01
C ASP A 118 -2.25 -14.96 -4.58
N THR A 119 -2.02 -16.29 -4.62
CA THR A 119 -0.74 -16.90 -4.24
C THR A 119 0.42 -16.42 -5.13
N ARG A 120 0.13 -16.08 -6.40
CA ARG A 120 1.13 -15.48 -7.30
C ARG A 120 1.68 -14.17 -6.77
N HIS A 121 0.84 -13.29 -6.25
CA HIS A 121 1.23 -11.98 -5.72
C HIS A 121 2.05 -12.11 -4.45
N VAL A 122 1.67 -13.04 -3.55
CA VAL A 122 2.45 -13.36 -2.35
C VAL A 122 3.85 -13.87 -2.72
N LYS A 123 3.95 -14.78 -3.69
CA LYS A 123 5.24 -15.29 -4.17
C LYS A 123 6.11 -14.19 -4.78
N MET A 124 5.52 -13.31 -5.58
CA MET A 124 6.25 -12.17 -6.16
C MET A 124 6.78 -11.25 -5.08
N LEU A 125 5.94 -10.86 -4.11
CA LEU A 125 6.34 -10.04 -2.96
C LEU A 125 7.53 -10.67 -2.22
N PHE A 126 7.46 -11.95 -1.88
CA PHE A 126 8.54 -12.64 -1.16
C PHE A 126 9.82 -12.79 -2.01
N SER A 127 9.72 -12.87 -3.32
CA SER A 127 10.89 -12.88 -4.21
C SER A 127 11.56 -11.50 -4.23
N VAL A 128 10.77 -10.42 -4.30
CA VAL A 128 11.29 -9.04 -4.25
C VAL A 128 11.98 -8.79 -2.91
N VAL A 129 11.31 -9.06 -1.79
CA VAL A 129 11.87 -8.86 -0.45
C VAL A 129 13.17 -9.61 -0.26
N ARG A 130 13.22 -10.90 -0.62
CA ARG A 130 14.46 -11.69 -0.53
C ARG A 130 15.56 -11.18 -1.45
N GLY A 131 15.19 -10.65 -2.63
CA GLY A 131 16.10 -9.97 -3.54
C GLY A 131 16.82 -8.78 -2.89
N LEU A 132 16.09 -8.01 -2.07
CA LEU A 132 16.62 -6.84 -1.36
C LEU A 132 17.51 -7.21 -0.16
N GLU A 133 17.38 -8.40 0.40
CA GLU A 133 18.20 -8.89 1.51
C GLU A 133 19.59 -9.39 1.07
N LEU A 134 19.82 -9.61 -0.24
CA LEU A 134 21.11 -10.04 -0.75
C LEU A 134 22.15 -8.90 -0.65
N PRO A 135 23.33 -9.13 -0.05
CA PRO A 135 24.36 -8.10 0.06
C PRO A 135 24.88 -7.68 -1.32
N ASP A 136 25.14 -6.37 -1.49
CA ASP A 136 25.66 -5.75 -2.72
C ASP A 136 26.97 -6.37 -3.24
N SER A 137 27.69 -7.15 -2.41
CA SER A 137 28.92 -7.85 -2.80
C SER A 137 28.73 -8.89 -3.92
N CYS A 138 27.50 -9.25 -4.25
CA CYS A 138 27.19 -10.18 -5.34
C CYS A 138 27.14 -9.51 -6.73
N LEU A 139 27.20 -8.18 -6.80
CA LEU A 139 27.08 -7.41 -8.06
C LEU A 139 28.42 -6.83 -8.54
N THR A 140 29.49 -6.96 -7.75
CA THR A 140 30.85 -6.67 -8.18
C THR A 140 31.47 -7.93 -8.77
N ASP A 141 31.21 -8.20 -10.05
CA ASP A 141 32.15 -8.96 -10.89
C ASP A 141 33.39 -8.08 -11.08
N GLU A 142 34.21 -7.95 -10.03
CA GLU A 142 35.60 -7.52 -10.21
C GLU A 142 36.26 -8.62 -11.05
N PRO A 143 36.74 -8.34 -12.28
CA PRO A 143 37.41 -9.35 -13.08
C PRO A 143 38.63 -9.81 -12.30
N GLN A 144 38.64 -11.09 -11.89
CA GLN A 144 39.84 -11.73 -11.38
C GLN A 144 40.88 -11.69 -12.51
N THR A 145 41.74 -10.68 -12.53
CA THR A 145 42.99 -10.72 -13.28
C THR A 145 43.83 -11.80 -12.63
N ASP A 146 43.71 -13.02 -13.15
CA ASP A 146 44.74 -14.05 -13.00
C ASP A 146 46.04 -13.46 -13.55
N GLU A 147 46.88 -12.94 -12.66
CA GLU A 147 48.27 -12.66 -12.98
C GLU A 147 48.94 -14.00 -13.30
N LEU A 148 49.06 -14.30 -14.60
CA LEU A 148 49.90 -15.39 -15.07
C LEU A 148 51.33 -15.16 -14.55
N PRO A 149 51.97 -16.15 -13.89
CA PRO A 149 53.39 -16.04 -13.59
C PRO A 149 54.16 -16.04 -14.91
N THR A 150 54.86 -14.95 -15.19
CA THR A 150 55.89 -14.91 -16.23
C THR A 150 57.14 -15.59 -15.67
N ASP A 151 57.41 -16.81 -16.13
CA ASP A 151 58.77 -17.39 -16.13
C ASP A 151 59.61 -16.76 -17.25
#